data_AF-A0A3M8HEB9-F1
#
_entry.id   AF-A0A3M8HEB9-F1
#
_cell.length_a   1.000
_cell.length_b   1.000
_cell.length_c   1.000
_cell.angle_alpha   90.00
_cell.angle_beta   90.00
_cell.angle_gamma   90.00
#
_symmetry.space_group_name_H-M   'P 1'
#
loop_
_entity.id
_entity.type
_entity.pdbx_description
1 polymer ?
#
loop_
_entity_poly.entity_id
_entity_poly.type
_entity_poly.pdbx_seq_one_letter_code
_entity_poly.pdbx_strand_id
1 'polypeptide(L)'
;MALSKDRRIGKHAILLLLSEDSSEHVAMLEQLNWKSCTGKVGAMDTHKVVAAIETAAKKNGVINPDLYRESHALYHAIIEALNGITRGQVQIGSVLRTVGLSFAVLRGNPYENEQEGEWVAVSLYGTIGAPVKGSEHETIGLGINHI
;
A
#
# COMPACT_ATOMS: atom_id res chain seq x y z
N MET A 1 -12.48 -20.87 3.28
CA MET A 1 -11.08 -20.66 3.68
C MET A 1 -11.00 -19.76 4.90
N ALA A 2 -10.02 -19.98 5.77
CA ALA A 2 -9.74 -19.12 6.92
C ALA A 2 -8.44 -18.34 6.70
N LEU A 3 -8.45 -17.05 7.09
CA LEU A 3 -7.23 -16.27 7.23
C LEU A 3 -6.41 -16.83 8.38
N SER A 4 -5.10 -16.98 8.18
CA SER A 4 -4.21 -17.35 9.27
C SER A 4 -4.04 -16.14 10.20
N LYS A 5 -4.23 -16.35 11.51
CA LYS A 5 -4.22 -15.27 12.52
C LYS A 5 -2.90 -14.49 12.53
N ASP A 6 -1.81 -15.18 12.23
CA ASP A 6 -0.44 -14.67 12.23
C ASP A 6 -0.02 -14.09 10.87
N ARG A 7 -0.77 -14.38 9.81
CA ARG A 7 -0.50 -13.96 8.42
C ARG A 7 -1.52 -12.94 7.91
N ARG A 8 -2.05 -12.08 8.77
CA ARG A 8 -3.00 -11.03 8.35
C ARG A 8 -2.27 -9.92 7.58
N ILE A 9 -2.18 -10.07 6.26
CA ILE A 9 -1.38 -9.20 5.38
C ILE A 9 -1.72 -7.71 5.51
N GLY A 10 -3.01 -7.36 5.57
CA GLY A 10 -3.45 -5.97 5.75
C GLY A 10 -3.02 -5.37 7.09
N LYS A 11 -3.08 -6.16 8.17
CA LYS A 11 -2.62 -5.74 9.50
C LYS A 11 -1.12 -5.47 9.47
N HIS A 12 -0.34 -6.40 8.91
CA HIS A 12 1.12 -6.28 8.83
C HIS A 12 1.55 -5.12 7.93
N ALA A 13 0.82 -4.85 6.85
CA ALA A 13 1.08 -3.69 6.00
C ALA A 13 0.93 -2.37 6.77
N ILE A 14 -0.16 -2.23 7.53
CA ILE A 14 -0.40 -1.05 8.36
C ILE A 14 0.64 -0.94 9.48
N LEU A 15 0.97 -2.04 10.17
CA LEU A 15 1.97 -2.00 11.24
C LEU A 15 3.36 -1.64 10.70
N LEU A 16 3.77 -2.21 9.56
CA LEU A 16 5.03 -1.84 8.90
C LEU A 16 5.07 -0.35 8.55
N LEU A 17 3.92 0.20 8.13
CA LEU A 17 3.80 1.60 7.75
C LEU A 17 3.84 2.56 8.94
N LEU A 18 3.25 2.18 10.08
CA LEU A 18 3.13 3.02 11.27
C LEU A 18 4.28 2.84 12.27
N SER A 19 5.11 1.80 12.13
CA SER A 19 6.22 1.55 13.05
C SER A 19 7.37 2.51 12.79
N GLU A 20 7.85 3.17 13.85
CA GLU A 20 9.07 3.99 13.80
C GLU A 20 10.33 3.15 13.57
N ASP A 21 10.35 1.95 14.15
CA ASP A 21 11.36 0.91 13.90
C ASP A 21 10.73 -0.26 13.13
N SER A 22 11.03 -0.34 11.84
CA SER A 22 10.51 -1.37 10.95
C SER A 22 11.38 -2.62 10.91
N SER A 23 12.55 -2.64 11.55
CA SER A 23 13.54 -3.72 11.40
C SER A 23 13.02 -5.08 11.86
N GLU A 24 12.36 -5.14 13.02
CA GLU A 24 11.76 -6.37 13.54
C GLU A 24 10.63 -6.88 12.64
N HIS A 25 9.80 -5.97 12.12
CA HIS A 25 8.70 -6.33 11.22
C HIS A 25 9.23 -6.85 9.89
N VAL A 26 10.27 -6.23 9.32
CA VAL A 26 10.90 -6.71 8.08
C VAL A 26 11.50 -8.10 8.29
N ALA A 27 12.20 -8.34 9.40
CA ALA A 27 12.77 -9.66 9.72
C ALA A 27 11.68 -10.74 9.85
N MET A 28 10.55 -10.42 10.49
CA MET A 28 9.40 -11.33 10.57
C MET A 28 8.80 -11.62 9.18
N LEU A 29 8.69 -10.62 8.31
CA LEU A 29 8.18 -10.80 6.94
C LEU A 29 9.12 -11.67 6.10
N GLU A 30 10.43 -11.53 6.26
CA GLU A 30 11.43 -12.37 5.60
C GLU A 30 11.32 -13.84 6.06
N GLN A 31 11.09 -14.09 7.36
CA GLN A 31 10.84 -15.44 7.88
C GLN A 31 9.57 -16.08 7.29
N LEU A 32 8.56 -15.26 6.94
CA LEU A 32 7.34 -15.71 6.28
C LEU A 32 7.50 -15.84 4.75
N ASN A 33 8.70 -15.59 4.21
CA ASN A 33 8.99 -15.52 2.77
C ASN A 33 8.09 -14.50 2.03
N TRP A 34 7.75 -13.40 2.72
CA TRP A 34 6.98 -12.31 2.14
C TRP A 34 7.90 -11.24 1.58
N LYS A 35 7.43 -10.58 0.52
CA LYS A 35 8.12 -9.44 -0.07
C LYS A 35 7.47 -8.16 0.41
N SER A 36 8.28 -7.15 0.69
CA SER A 36 7.75 -5.84 1.07
C SER A 36 8.58 -4.69 0.50
N CYS A 37 7.94 -3.53 0.36
CA CYS A 37 8.64 -2.27 0.15
C CYS A 37 7.90 -1.12 0.81
N THR A 38 8.63 -0.09 1.23
CA THR A 38 8.06 1.15 1.78
C THR A 38 8.53 2.35 0.99
N GLY A 39 7.81 3.47 1.11
CA GLY A 39 8.18 4.71 0.45
C GLY A 39 7.32 5.89 0.89
N LYS A 40 7.60 7.05 0.30
CA LYS A 40 6.89 8.31 0.56
C LYS A 40 6.58 9.02 -0.74
N VAL A 41 5.44 9.70 -0.82
CA VAL A 41 5.01 10.49 -1.96
C VAL A 41 4.15 11.66 -1.52
N GLY A 42 4.47 12.86 -2.00
CA GLY A 42 3.62 14.05 -1.88
C GLY A 42 3.11 14.45 -3.24
N ALA A 43 1.80 14.64 -3.40
CA ALA A 43 1.21 14.95 -4.69
C ALA A 43 -0.13 15.68 -4.59
N MET A 44 -0.39 16.53 -5.58
CA MET A 44 -1.75 16.99 -5.90
C MET A 44 -2.41 16.11 -6.97
N ASP A 45 -1.69 15.16 -7.55
CA ASP A 45 -2.22 14.33 -8.63
C ASP A 45 -2.12 12.85 -8.26
N THR A 46 -3.26 12.18 -8.36
CA THR A 46 -3.43 10.76 -8.07
C THR A 46 -2.46 9.90 -8.89
N HIS A 47 -2.21 10.24 -10.16
CA HIS A 47 -1.32 9.40 -11.00
C HIS A 47 0.12 9.35 -10.47
N LYS A 48 0.59 10.41 -9.79
CA LYS A 48 1.94 10.43 -9.19
C LYS A 48 2.03 9.51 -7.98
N VAL A 49 0.95 9.39 -7.21
CA VAL A 49 0.88 8.43 -6.09
C VAL A 49 0.93 7.01 -6.64
N VAL A 50 0.12 6.70 -7.65
CA VAL A 50 0.11 5.38 -8.31
C VAL A 50 1.50 5.04 -8.86
N ALA A 51 2.09 5.94 -9.66
CA ALA A 51 3.40 5.73 -10.28
C ALA A 51 4.53 5.54 -9.25
N ALA A 52 4.50 6.28 -8.13
CA ALA A 52 5.49 6.14 -7.07
C ALA A 52 5.45 4.75 -6.42
N ILE A 53 4.24 4.26 -6.11
CA ILE A 53 4.05 2.94 -5.50
C ILE A 53 4.44 1.84 -6.49
N GLU A 54 4.00 1.93 -7.75
CA GLU A 54 4.33 0.95 -8.79
C GLU A 54 5.85 0.88 -9.04
N THR A 55 6.51 2.03 -9.10
CA THR A 55 7.96 2.11 -9.28
C THR A 55 8.70 1.46 -8.11
N ALA A 56 8.28 1.73 -6.88
CA ALA A 56 8.87 1.13 -5.68
C ALA A 56 8.67 -0.39 -5.66
N ALA A 57 7.46 -0.87 -5.95
CA ALA A 57 7.14 -2.29 -5.96
C ALA A 57 7.94 -3.07 -7.01
N LYS A 58 8.10 -2.51 -8.22
CA LYS A 58 8.93 -3.09 -9.30
C LYS A 58 10.42 -3.10 -8.92
N LYS A 59 10.94 -1.97 -8.43
CA LYS A 59 12.37 -1.83 -8.09
C LYS A 59 12.79 -2.77 -6.95
N ASN A 60 11.91 -3.04 -5.99
CA ASN A 60 12.18 -3.93 -4.87
C ASN A 60 11.73 -5.39 -5.12
N GLY A 61 11.30 -5.74 -6.34
CA GLY A 61 10.94 -7.11 -6.70
C GLY A 61 9.69 -7.65 -6.02
N VAL A 62 8.85 -6.79 -5.44
CA VAL A 62 7.54 -7.15 -4.87
C VAL A 62 6.61 -7.61 -5.98
N ILE A 63 6.67 -6.97 -7.14
CA ILE A 63 6.02 -7.41 -8.37
C ILE A 63 7.03 -7.54 -9.52
N ASN A 64 6.71 -8.40 -10.47
CA ASN A 64 7.44 -8.56 -11.72
C ASN A 64 6.99 -7.47 -12.72
N PRO A 65 7.91 -6.61 -13.20
CA PRO A 65 7.58 -5.53 -14.13
C PRO A 65 7.08 -6.02 -15.50
N ASP A 66 7.43 -7.24 -15.91
CA ASP A 66 7.11 -7.80 -17.22
C ASP A 66 5.77 -8.56 -17.22
N LEU A 67 5.19 -8.85 -16.05
CA LEU A 67 3.88 -9.47 -15.94
C LEU A 67 2.77 -8.43 -15.74
N TYR A 68 1.94 -8.28 -16.76
CA TYR A 68 0.73 -7.44 -16.69
C TYR A 68 -0.21 -7.85 -15.55
N ARG A 69 -0.36 -9.15 -15.28
CA ARG A 69 -1.22 -9.66 -14.18
C ARG A 69 -0.85 -9.06 -12.83
N GLU A 70 0.44 -8.99 -12.51
CA GLU A 70 0.91 -8.46 -11.24
C GLU A 70 0.77 -6.94 -11.15
N SER A 71 1.05 -6.25 -12.27
CA SER A 71 0.84 -4.80 -12.37
C SER A 71 -0.65 -4.44 -12.24
N HIS A 72 -1.54 -5.21 -12.85
CA HIS A 72 -2.99 -5.05 -12.75
C HIS A 72 -3.50 -5.30 -11.33
N ALA A 73 -3.05 -6.38 -10.68
CA ALA A 73 -3.39 -6.68 -9.30
C ALA A 73 -2.98 -5.55 -8.34
N LEU A 74 -1.73 -5.08 -8.47
CA LEU A 74 -1.20 -3.97 -7.69
C LEU A 74 -1.96 -2.67 -7.96
N TYR A 75 -2.24 -2.34 -9.21
CA TYR A 75 -2.99 -1.13 -9.57
C TYR A 75 -4.34 -1.08 -8.85
N HIS A 76 -5.12 -2.17 -8.89
CA HIS A 76 -6.41 -2.21 -8.20
C HIS A 76 -6.29 -2.11 -6.68
N ALA A 77 -5.26 -2.73 -6.08
CA ALA A 77 -4.98 -2.55 -4.66
C ALA A 77 -4.61 -1.09 -4.31
N ILE A 78 -3.87 -0.40 -5.18
CA ILE A 78 -3.57 1.04 -5.00
C ILE A 78 -4.86 1.87 -5.08
N ILE A 79 -5.73 1.63 -6.06
CA ILE A 79 -6.99 2.37 -6.22
C ILE A 79 -7.90 2.17 -5.01
N GLU A 80 -8.00 0.96 -4.47
CA GLU A 80 -8.76 0.70 -3.25
C GLU A 80 -8.17 1.43 -2.05
N ALA A 81 -6.84 1.42 -1.87
CA ALA A 81 -6.19 2.20 -0.82
C ALA A 81 -6.47 3.71 -0.98
N LEU A 82 -6.44 4.24 -2.20
CA LEU A 82 -6.75 5.64 -2.50
C LEU A 82 -8.20 6.02 -2.20
N ASN A 83 -9.15 5.08 -2.29
CA ASN A 83 -10.53 5.33 -1.84
C ASN A 83 -10.58 5.60 -0.34
N GLY A 84 -9.76 4.91 0.47
CA GLY A 84 -9.60 5.20 1.89
C GLY A 84 -9.02 6.60 2.15
N ILE A 85 -8.05 7.02 1.32
CA ILE A 85 -7.44 8.35 1.43
C ILE A 85 -8.43 9.48 1.09
N THR A 86 -9.20 9.30 0.02
CA THR A 86 -10.06 10.32 -0.58
C THR A 86 -11.50 10.31 -0.06
N ARG A 87 -11.97 9.19 0.50
CA ARG A 87 -13.27 9.00 1.17
C ARG A 87 -14.45 9.38 0.29
N GLY A 88 -14.41 8.96 -0.98
CA GLY A 88 -15.42 9.27 -1.98
C GLY A 88 -14.82 9.21 -3.38
N GLN A 89 -14.79 10.34 -4.08
CA GLN A 89 -14.18 10.42 -5.40
C GLN A 89 -12.66 10.46 -5.29
N VAL A 90 -11.96 9.66 -6.10
CA VAL A 90 -10.49 9.63 -6.17
C VAL A 90 -9.96 10.89 -6.88
N GLN A 91 -10.01 12.01 -6.17
CA GLN A 91 -9.63 13.33 -6.64
C GLN A 91 -8.83 14.06 -5.55
N ILE A 92 -7.76 14.75 -5.96
CA ILE A 92 -6.87 15.49 -5.05
C ILE A 92 -6.78 16.95 -5.51
N GLY A 93 -6.02 17.22 -6.57
CA GLY A 93 -5.78 18.58 -7.07
C GLY A 93 -7.01 19.23 -7.71
N SER A 94 -7.86 18.43 -8.37
CA SER A 94 -9.12 18.92 -8.96
C SER A 94 -10.12 19.45 -7.92
N VAL A 95 -9.95 19.08 -6.65
CA VAL A 95 -10.76 19.56 -5.51
C VAL A 95 -9.96 20.43 -4.55
N LEU A 96 -8.86 21.04 -5.04
CA LEU A 96 -7.99 21.96 -4.30
C LEU A 96 -7.41 21.36 -3.02
N ARG A 97 -6.96 20.10 -3.09
CA ARG A 97 -6.27 19.41 -2.01
C ARG A 97 -4.88 18.94 -2.43
N THR A 98 -4.05 18.61 -1.45
CA THR A 98 -2.77 17.93 -1.60
C THR A 98 -2.69 16.79 -0.59
N VAL A 99 -1.87 15.77 -0.90
CA VAL A 99 -1.56 14.69 0.03
C VAL A 99 -0.05 14.60 0.27
N GLY A 100 0.33 14.19 1.49
CA GLY A 100 1.67 13.77 1.85
C GLY A 100 1.59 12.40 2.50
N LEU A 101 1.95 11.34 1.77
CA LEU A 101 1.72 9.96 2.17
C LEU A 101 3.03 9.20 2.33
N SER A 102 3.08 8.37 3.36
CA SER A 102 3.93 7.18 3.39
C SER A 102 3.12 5.99 2.91
N PHE A 103 3.79 5.00 2.34
CA PHE A 103 3.15 3.78 1.86
C PHE A 103 3.98 2.54 2.18
N ALA A 104 3.28 1.41 2.32
CA ALA A 104 3.88 0.08 2.38
C ALA A 104 3.12 -0.89 1.48
N VAL A 105 3.87 -1.68 0.71
CA VAL A 105 3.36 -2.74 -0.15
C VAL A 105 3.89 -4.07 0.37
N LEU A 106 3.01 -5.03 0.63
CA LEU A 106 3.36 -6.39 1.04
C LEU A 106 2.79 -7.39 0.03
N ARG A 107 3.53 -8.46 -0.23
CA ARG A 107 3.09 -9.62 -1.01
C ARG A 107 3.38 -10.92 -0.26
N GLY A 108 2.39 -11.79 -0.19
CA GLY A 108 2.50 -13.12 0.40
C GLY A 108 1.14 -13.81 0.51
N ASN A 109 1.11 -15.05 1.02
CA ASN A 109 -0.14 -15.78 1.26
C ASN A 109 -0.68 -15.54 2.68
N PRO A 110 -1.84 -14.88 2.86
CA PRO A 110 -2.43 -14.63 4.17
C PRO A 110 -3.34 -15.75 4.70
N TYR A 111 -3.60 -16.78 3.91
CA TYR A 111 -4.55 -17.85 4.24
C TYR A 111 -3.85 -19.07 4.83
N GLU A 112 -4.57 -19.91 5.56
CA GLU A 112 -4.06 -21.23 6.00
C GLU A 112 -3.83 -22.19 4.83
N ASN A 113 -4.62 -22.06 3.76
CA ASN A 113 -4.51 -22.89 2.57
C ASN A 113 -3.50 -22.30 1.58
N GLU A 114 -2.46 -23.06 1.24
CA GLU A 114 -1.45 -22.65 0.27
C GLU A 114 -1.99 -22.54 -1.18
N GLN A 115 -3.13 -23.16 -1.49
CA GLN A 115 -3.77 -23.05 -2.81
C GLN A 115 -4.42 -21.68 -3.07
N GLU A 116 -4.60 -20.86 -2.03
CA GLU A 116 -5.09 -19.47 -2.19
C GLU A 116 -4.05 -18.57 -2.89
N GLY A 117 -2.81 -19.03 -2.99
CA GLY A 117 -1.75 -18.31 -3.67
C GLY A 117 -1.35 -17.03 -2.96
N GLU A 118 -0.72 -16.13 -3.73
CA GLU A 118 -0.22 -14.87 -3.20
C GLU A 118 -1.27 -13.76 -3.31
N TRP A 119 -1.20 -12.86 -2.34
CA TRP A 119 -1.99 -11.65 -2.27
C TRP A 119 -1.07 -10.47 -2.08
N VAL A 120 -1.54 -9.29 -2.50
CA VAL A 120 -0.85 -8.02 -2.32
C VAL A 120 -1.70 -7.10 -1.45
N ALA A 121 -1.06 -6.42 -0.49
CA ALA A 121 -1.67 -5.36 0.29
C ALA A 121 -0.91 -4.06 0.07
N VAL A 122 -1.64 -2.98 -0.18
CA VAL A 122 -1.12 -1.61 -0.29
C VAL A 122 -1.73 -0.80 0.84
N SER A 123 -0.89 -0.26 1.71
CA SER A 123 -1.30 0.63 2.79
C SER A 123 -0.74 2.03 2.57
N LEU A 124 -1.55 3.04 2.87
CA LEU A 124 -1.25 4.45 2.72
C LEU A 124 -1.60 5.17 4.01
N TYR A 125 -0.71 6.03 4.50
CA TYR A 125 -0.93 6.82 5.71
C TYR A 125 -0.17 8.14 5.61
N GLY A 126 -0.79 9.22 6.06
CA GLY A 126 -0.17 10.54 6.09
C GLY A 126 -1.22 11.63 6.19
N THR A 127 -1.02 12.75 5.51
CA THR A 127 -1.92 13.90 5.57
C THR A 127 -2.62 14.19 4.26
N ILE A 128 -3.84 14.72 4.36
CA ILE A 128 -4.60 15.34 3.27
C ILE A 128 -5.10 16.70 3.74
N GLY A 129 -5.00 17.71 2.90
CA GLY A 129 -5.35 19.08 3.29
C GLY A 129 -5.46 20.05 2.14
N ALA A 130 -5.74 21.30 2.47
CA ALA A 130 -5.60 22.41 1.54
C ALA A 130 -4.11 22.56 1.12
N PRO A 131 -3.80 23.21 -0.01
CA PRO A 131 -2.42 23.48 -0.43
C PRO A 131 -1.76 24.60 0.42
N VAL A 132 -1.91 24.51 1.74
CA VAL A 132 -1.40 25.43 2.76
C VAL A 132 -0.92 24.57 3.93
N LYS A 133 0.37 24.68 4.27
CA LYS A 133 0.99 23.91 5.36
C LYS A 133 0.23 24.15 6.68
N GLY A 134 -0.09 23.07 7.39
CA GLY A 134 -0.83 23.13 8.66
C GLY A 134 -2.36 23.14 8.50
N SER A 135 -2.89 23.30 7.29
CA SER A 135 -4.33 23.15 6.99
C SER A 135 -4.62 21.73 6.47
N GLU A 136 -4.20 20.73 7.25
CA GLU A 136 -4.23 19.31 6.89
C GLU A 136 -4.60 18.44 8.10
N HIS A 137 -5.11 17.24 7.83
CA HIS A 137 -5.43 16.25 8.85
C HIS A 137 -4.98 14.86 8.37
N GLU A 138 -4.92 13.90 9.29
CA GLU A 138 -4.49 12.53 8.97
C GLU A 138 -5.48 11.79 8.07
N THR A 139 -4.98 10.84 7.30
CA THR A 139 -5.77 9.96 6.44
C THR A 139 -5.07 8.61 6.29
N ILE A 140 -5.86 7.55 6.14
CA ILE A 140 -5.36 6.18 5.99
C ILE A 140 -6.17 5.43 4.94
N GLY A 141 -5.49 4.55 4.20
CA GLY A 141 -6.11 3.70 3.19
C GLY A 141 -5.43 2.34 3.14
N LEU A 142 -6.22 1.30 2.85
CA LEU A 142 -5.74 -0.07 2.66
C LEU A 142 -6.49 -0.66 1.48
N GLY A 143 -5.76 -1.26 0.55
CA GLY A 143 -6.31 -2.07 -0.53
C GLY A 143 -5.65 -3.44 -0.58
N ILE A 144 -6.42 -4.46 -0.91
CA ILE A 144 -5.97 -5.86 -0.90
C ILE A 144 -6.46 -6.55 -2.16
N ASN A 145 -5.58 -7.26 -2.85
CA ASN A 145 -5.95 -8.02 -4.04
C ASN A 145 -5.17 -9.34 -4.17
N HIS A 146 -5.72 -10.29 -4.91
CA HIS A 146 -5.01 -11.51 -5.30
C HIS A 146 -3.98 -11.19 -6.40
N ILE A 147 -2.83 -11.87 -6.43
CA ILE A 147 -1.72 -11.56 -7.36
C ILE A 147 -1.09 -12.74 -8.08
#